data_AF-A0A3B4AXE4-F1
#
_entry.id   AF-A0A3B4AXE4-F1
#
_cell.length_a   1.000
_cell.length_b   1.000
_cell.length_c   1.000
_cell.angle_alpha   90.00
_cell.angle_beta   90.00
_cell.angle_gamma   90.00
#
_symmetry.space_group_name_H-M   'P 1'
#
loop_
_entity.id
_entity.type
_entity.pdbx_description
1 polymer ?
#
loop_
_entity_poly.entity_id
_entity_poly.type
_entity_poly.pdbx_seq_one_letter_code
_entity_poly.pdbx_strand_id
1 'polypeptide(L)'
;MSWYESAVQKLDLPKIELFIKAGSDGETIGNCPFSQRLFMILWLKGVIFNVTTVDLKRKPADLQDLAPGTNPPFMTFNGEVKVDVNKIEEFLEEKLSPPSFPKLAAKHPESNTAGIDVFARFSAYIKNPRKDTNEVYGRT
;
A
#
# COMPACT_ATOMS: atom_id res chain seq x y z
N MET A 1 -21.85 -15.16 -8.43
CA MET A 1 -20.66 -14.87 -7.58
C MET A 1 -19.46 -14.72 -8.49
N SER A 2 -18.56 -13.77 -8.21
CA SER A 2 -17.29 -13.68 -8.93
C SER A 2 -16.39 -14.87 -8.59
N TRP A 3 -15.37 -15.14 -9.42
CA TRP A 3 -14.37 -16.17 -9.12
C TRP A 3 -13.69 -15.92 -7.77
N TYR A 4 -13.48 -14.65 -7.42
CA TYR A 4 -12.92 -14.21 -6.16
C TYR A 4 -13.78 -14.66 -4.97
N GLU A 5 -15.07 -14.32 -4.95
CA GLU A 5 -15.97 -14.70 -3.85
C GLU A 5 -16.03 -16.24 -3.72
N SER A 6 -16.02 -16.95 -4.86
CA SER A 6 -16.04 -18.41 -4.88
C SER A 6 -14.75 -19.02 -4.31
N ALA A 7 -13.59 -18.44 -4.60
CA ALA A 7 -12.30 -18.90 -4.10
C ALA A 7 -12.13 -18.61 -2.60
N VAL A 8 -12.47 -17.38 -2.18
CA VAL A 8 -12.45 -16.94 -0.78
C VAL A 8 -13.33 -17.85 0.07
N GLN A 9 -14.55 -18.15 -0.38
CA GLN A 9 -15.48 -19.02 0.35
C GLN A 9 -15.02 -20.49 0.38
N LYS A 10 -14.50 -21.03 -0.72
CA LYS A 10 -14.08 -22.45 -0.79
C LYS A 10 -12.82 -22.73 0.01
N LEU A 11 -11.90 -21.78 0.07
CA LEU A 11 -10.59 -21.92 0.71
C LEU A 11 -10.56 -21.32 2.13
N ASP A 12 -11.70 -20.81 2.62
CA ASP A 12 -11.82 -20.11 3.91
C ASP A 12 -10.74 -19.02 4.10
N LEU A 13 -10.49 -18.27 3.02
CA LEU A 13 -9.48 -17.21 3.00
C LEU A 13 -10.08 -15.88 3.49
N PRO A 14 -9.26 -14.96 4.02
CA PRO A 14 -9.76 -13.64 4.36
C PRO A 14 -10.18 -12.86 3.11
N LYS A 15 -11.28 -12.12 3.22
CA LYS A 15 -11.74 -11.18 2.20
C LYS A 15 -10.94 -9.88 2.31
N ILE A 16 -9.94 -9.74 1.43
CA ILE A 16 -9.06 -8.57 1.39
C ILE A 16 -9.34 -7.74 0.14
N GLU A 17 -9.53 -6.43 0.35
CA GLU A 17 -9.59 -5.43 -0.73
C GLU A 17 -8.67 -4.26 -0.40
N LEU A 18 -7.74 -3.97 -1.32
CA LEU A 18 -6.78 -2.87 -1.20
C LEU A 18 -7.27 -1.69 -2.05
N PHE A 19 -7.44 -0.53 -1.41
CA PHE A 19 -7.83 0.71 -2.07
C PHE A 19 -6.60 1.56 -2.32
N ILE A 20 -6.25 1.77 -3.59
CA ILE A 20 -5.05 2.48 -4.01
C ILE A 20 -5.40 3.77 -4.73
N LYS A 21 -4.44 4.69 -4.83
CA LYS A 21 -4.63 5.93 -5.58
C LYS A 21 -4.77 5.64 -7.08
N ALA A 22 -5.81 6.18 -7.71
CA ALA A 22 -5.96 6.12 -9.17
C ALA A 22 -4.96 7.02 -9.91
N GLY A 23 -4.71 6.68 -11.17
CA GLY A 23 -3.96 7.46 -12.14
C GLY A 23 -4.68 8.75 -12.54
N SER A 24 -4.07 9.49 -13.47
CA SER A 24 -4.65 10.75 -13.96
C SER A 24 -5.98 10.58 -14.71
N ASP A 25 -6.21 9.40 -15.28
CA ASP A 25 -7.47 9.00 -15.92
C ASP A 25 -8.57 8.60 -14.93
N GLY A 26 -8.22 8.38 -13.66
CA GLY A 26 -9.13 7.93 -12.62
C GLY A 26 -9.37 6.42 -12.60
N GLU A 27 -8.71 5.65 -13.48
CA GLU A 27 -8.91 4.21 -13.64
C GLU A 27 -7.63 3.40 -13.45
N THR A 28 -6.48 3.88 -13.94
CA THR A 28 -5.24 3.11 -13.83
C THR A 28 -4.64 3.19 -12.42
N ILE A 29 -3.63 2.37 -12.17
CA ILE A 29 -2.80 2.50 -10.96
C ILE A 29 -2.07 3.86 -11.00
N GLY A 30 -2.23 4.65 -9.95
CA GLY A 30 -1.59 5.96 -9.82
C GLY A 30 -0.21 5.91 -9.17
N ASN A 31 0.54 7.01 -9.29
CA ASN A 31 1.82 7.17 -8.60
C ASN A 31 1.61 7.35 -7.08
N CYS A 32 1.82 6.27 -6.34
CA CYS A 32 1.80 6.27 -4.88
C CYS A 32 2.73 5.15 -4.34
N PRO A 33 3.93 5.49 -3.82
CA PRO A 33 4.87 4.48 -3.32
C PRO A 33 4.31 3.67 -2.14
N PHE A 34 3.44 4.28 -1.33
CA PHE A 34 2.76 3.58 -0.24
C PHE A 34 1.73 2.55 -0.72
N SER A 35 0.97 2.88 -1.79
CA SER A 35 0.04 1.93 -2.42
C SER A 35 0.81 0.73 -2.98
N GLN A 36 1.92 1.01 -3.66
CA GLN A 36 2.79 -0.03 -4.20
C GLN A 36 3.39 -0.92 -3.11
N ARG A 37 3.83 -0.36 -1.97
CA ARG A 37 4.33 -1.12 -0.82
C ARG A 37 3.32 -2.15 -0.33
N LEU A 38 2.07 -1.74 -0.07
CA LEU A 38 1.03 -2.66 0.41
C LEU A 38 0.64 -3.71 -0.64
N PHE A 39 0.58 -3.32 -1.92
CA PHE A 39 0.36 -4.27 -3.01
C PHE A 39 1.45 -5.35 -3.03
N MET A 40 2.73 -4.96 -2.93
CA MET A 40 3.86 -5.89 -2.91
C MET A 40 3.80 -6.83 -1.71
N ILE A 41 3.42 -6.35 -0.53
CA ILE A 41 3.27 -7.18 0.67
C ILE A 41 2.21 -8.26 0.45
N LEU A 42 1.00 -7.88 0.02
CA LEU A 42 -0.08 -8.84 -0.26
C LEU A 42 0.31 -9.85 -1.34
N TRP A 43 1.00 -9.39 -2.39
CA TRP A 43 1.53 -10.25 -3.45
C TRP A 43 2.54 -11.27 -2.91
N LEU A 44 3.52 -10.82 -2.12
CA LEU A 44 4.54 -11.70 -1.53
C LEU A 44 3.98 -12.65 -0.46
N LYS A 45 2.88 -12.27 0.22
CA LYS A 45 2.13 -13.18 1.09
C LYS A 45 1.46 -14.31 0.31
N GLY A 46 1.21 -14.13 -0.99
CA GLY A 46 0.52 -15.13 -1.81
C GLY A 46 -0.97 -15.29 -1.46
N VAL A 47 -1.57 -14.27 -0.82
CA VAL A 47 -3.00 -14.25 -0.52
C VAL A 47 -3.79 -13.77 -1.74
N ILE A 48 -5.05 -14.20 -1.84
CA ILE A 48 -5.98 -13.67 -2.85
C ILE A 48 -6.56 -12.35 -2.32
N PHE A 49 -6.47 -11.28 -3.11
CA PHE A 49 -7.03 -9.97 -2.76
C PHE A 49 -7.50 -9.23 -4.00
N ASN A 50 -8.43 -8.29 -3.82
CA ASN A 50 -8.85 -7.36 -4.87
C ASN A 50 -8.12 -6.03 -4.72
N VAL A 51 -8.03 -5.29 -5.82
CA VAL A 51 -7.48 -3.94 -5.86
C VAL A 51 -8.49 -3.02 -6.50
N THR A 52 -8.80 -1.93 -5.79
CA THR A 52 -9.73 -0.89 -6.24
C THR A 52 -8.99 0.44 -6.31
N THR A 53 -8.98 1.04 -7.49
CA THR A 53 -8.40 2.38 -7.71
C THR A 53 -9.39 3.46 -7.29
N VAL A 54 -8.92 4.42 -6.51
CA VAL A 54 -9.72 5.52 -5.96
C VAL A 54 -9.36 6.82 -6.66
N ASP A 55 -10.30 7.37 -7.44
CA ASP A 55 -10.20 8.71 -8.00
C ASP A 55 -10.47 9.76 -6.90
N LEU A 56 -9.42 10.49 -6.50
CA LEU A 56 -9.50 11.52 -5.46
C LEU A 56 -10.30 12.75 -5.89
N LYS A 57 -10.50 12.99 -7.19
CA LYS A 57 -11.30 14.10 -7.72
C LYS A 57 -12.78 13.77 -7.73
N ARG A 58 -13.12 12.49 -7.84
CA ARG A 58 -14.47 11.96 -7.94
C ARG A 58 -14.63 10.80 -6.97
N LYS A 59 -14.53 11.06 -5.67
CA LYS A 59 -14.69 10.02 -4.63
C LYS A 59 -16.13 9.47 -4.71
N PRO A 60 -16.33 8.17 -4.99
CA PRO A 60 -17.63 7.52 -4.92
C PRO A 60 -18.22 7.63 -3.51
N ALA A 61 -19.55 7.77 -3.41
CA ALA A 61 -20.25 7.87 -2.13
C ALA A 61 -19.99 6.65 -1.23
N ASP A 62 -20.04 5.45 -1.81
CA ASP A 62 -19.80 4.19 -1.10
C ASP A 62 -18.42 4.15 -0.42
N LEU A 63 -17.39 4.76 -1.04
CA LEU A 63 -16.06 4.85 -0.45
C LEU A 63 -16.00 5.87 0.69
N GLN A 64 -16.82 6.91 0.62
CA GLN A 64 -16.93 7.90 1.68
C GLN A 64 -17.65 7.34 2.90
N ASP A 65 -18.63 6.48 2.72
CA ASP A 65 -19.30 5.75 3.80
C ASP A 65 -18.40 4.67 4.40
N LEU A 66 -17.66 3.94 3.56
CA LEU A 66 -16.73 2.91 4.01
C LEU A 66 -15.60 3.51 4.86
N ALA A 67 -14.94 4.56 4.39
CA ALA A 67 -13.79 5.15 5.07
C ALA A 67 -13.84 6.70 5.04
N PRO A 68 -14.68 7.33 5.90
CA PRO A 68 -14.88 8.78 5.90
C PRO A 68 -13.57 9.53 6.12
N GLY A 69 -13.27 10.49 5.24
CA GLY A 69 -12.07 11.32 5.33
C GLY A 69 -10.74 10.59 5.10
N THR A 70 -10.77 9.30 4.78
CA THR A 70 -9.55 8.52 4.55
C THR A 70 -9.05 8.73 3.12
N ASN A 71 -7.72 8.89 2.99
CA ASN A 71 -7.06 8.92 1.70
C ASN A 71 -6.35 7.58 1.46
N PRO A 72 -6.33 7.09 0.21
CA PRO A 72 -5.57 5.90 -0.13
C PRO A 72 -4.06 6.11 0.10
N PRO A 73 -3.32 5.03 0.42
CA PRO A 73 -3.83 3.66 0.49
C PRO A 73 -4.49 3.32 1.83
N PHE A 74 -5.54 2.51 1.76
CA PHE A 74 -6.16 1.83 2.91
C PHE A 74 -6.67 0.46 2.43
N MET A 75 -7.09 -0.41 3.34
CA MET A 75 -7.63 -1.72 2.95
C MET A 75 -8.81 -2.12 3.82
N THR A 76 -9.62 -3.06 3.34
CA THR A 76 -10.55 -3.82 4.17
C THR A 76 -10.03 -5.23 4.39
N PHE A 77 -10.23 -5.75 5.59
CA PHE A 77 -9.96 -7.13 5.94
C PHE A 77 -11.22 -7.72 6.57
N ASN A 78 -11.86 -8.66 5.89
CA ASN A 78 -13.17 -9.20 6.28
C ASN A 78 -14.21 -8.10 6.54
N GLY A 79 -14.18 -7.04 5.72
CA GLY A 79 -15.07 -5.89 5.83
C GLY A 79 -14.63 -4.81 6.84
N GLU A 80 -13.64 -5.06 7.69
CA GLU A 80 -13.12 -4.06 8.63
C GLU A 80 -12.08 -3.17 7.94
N VAL A 81 -12.26 -1.85 8.02
CA VAL A 81 -11.33 -0.88 7.42
C VAL A 81 -10.06 -0.77 8.27
N LYS A 82 -8.91 -0.87 7.59
CA LYS A 82 -7.58 -0.64 8.14
C LYS A 82 -6.96 0.56 7.42
N VAL A 83 -6.45 1.49 8.22
CA VAL A 83 -5.80 2.74 7.79
C VAL A 83 -4.38 2.79 8.36
N ASP A 84 -3.58 3.75 7.89
CA ASP A 84 -2.14 3.88 8.18
C ASP A 84 -1.31 2.73 7.60
N VAL A 85 -0.39 3.06 6.71
CA VAL A 85 0.40 2.10 5.94
C VAL A 85 1.24 1.19 6.85
N ASN A 86 1.85 1.74 7.89
CA ASN A 86 2.72 0.97 8.77
C ASN A 86 1.89 0.02 9.64
N LYS A 87 0.75 0.49 10.15
CA LYS A 87 -0.18 -0.37 10.92
C LYS A 87 -0.78 -1.48 10.08
N ILE A 88 -1.09 -1.20 8.81
CA ILE A 88 -1.55 -2.23 7.87
C ILE A 88 -0.48 -3.28 7.66
N GLU A 89 0.78 -2.88 7.45
CA GLU A 89 1.90 -3.81 7.30
C GLU A 89 2.08 -4.71 8.52
N GLU A 90 2.11 -4.13 9.72
CA GLU A 90 2.20 -4.87 10.99
C GLU A 90 1.05 -5.87 11.13
N PHE A 91 -0.17 -5.43 10.85
CA PHE A 91 -1.37 -6.27 10.88
C PHE A 91 -1.30 -7.43 9.89
N LEU A 92 -0.87 -7.19 8.65
CA LEU A 92 -0.72 -8.23 7.64
C LEU A 92 0.38 -9.23 8.00
N GLU A 93 1.49 -8.77 8.58
CA GLU A 93 2.57 -9.66 9.02
C GLU A 93 2.13 -10.57 10.18
N GLU A 94 1.31 -10.06 11.10
CA GLU A 94 0.73 -10.84 12.21
C GLU A 94 -0.34 -11.83 11.72
N LYS A 95 -1.34 -11.34 10.96
CA LYS A 95 -2.51 -12.15 10.57
C LYS A 95 -2.22 -13.15 9.46
N LEU A 96 -1.37 -12.80 8.51
CA LEU A 96 -0.97 -13.70 7.42
C LEU A 96 0.40 -14.30 7.77
N SER A 97 0.40 -15.23 8.72
CA SER A 97 1.62 -15.82 9.28
C SER A 97 1.76 -17.33 8.97
N PRO A 98 2.95 -17.92 9.21
CA PRO A 98 3.16 -19.36 9.02
C PRO A 98 2.23 -20.20 9.91
N PRO A 99 1.82 -21.41 9.48
CA PRO A 99 2.30 -22.13 8.28
C PRO A 99 1.61 -21.73 6.97
N SER A 100 0.50 -20.99 7.03
CA SER A 100 -0.34 -20.72 5.86
C SER A 100 0.25 -19.67 4.91
N PHE A 101 1.01 -18.71 5.45
CA PHE A 101 1.60 -17.62 4.67
C PHE A 101 3.06 -17.38 5.09
N PRO A 102 3.93 -16.91 4.17
CA PRO A 102 5.33 -16.66 4.49
C PRO A 102 5.51 -15.47 5.43
N LYS A 103 6.53 -15.53 6.29
CA LYS A 103 7.01 -14.38 7.08
C LYS A 103 7.83 -13.46 6.17
N LEU A 104 7.52 -12.16 6.15
CA LEU A 104 8.21 -11.18 5.28
C LEU A 104 9.15 -10.26 6.06
N ALA A 105 9.02 -10.17 7.38
CA ALA A 105 9.89 -9.34 8.20
C ALA A 105 11.37 -9.69 8.00
N ALA A 106 12.19 -8.65 7.82
CA ALA A 106 13.61 -8.79 7.59
C ALA A 106 14.31 -9.51 8.76
N LYS A 107 15.30 -10.34 8.45
CA LYS A 107 16.12 -11.02 9.46
C LYS A 107 17.16 -10.09 10.09
N HIS A 108 17.67 -9.15 9.30
CA HIS A 108 18.71 -8.21 9.71
C HIS A 108 18.08 -6.83 9.97
N PRO A 109 18.16 -6.27 11.19
CA PRO A 109 17.58 -4.98 11.51
C PRO A 109 18.07 -3.84 10.61
N GLU A 110 19.32 -3.92 10.13
CA GLU A 110 19.92 -2.93 9.23
C GLU A 110 19.18 -2.82 7.88
N SER A 111 18.55 -3.91 7.42
CA SER A 111 17.74 -3.91 6.21
C SER A 111 16.55 -2.94 6.30
N ASN A 112 16.02 -2.70 7.51
CA ASN A 112 14.86 -1.83 7.70
C ASN A 112 15.23 -0.34 7.69
N THR A 113 16.51 0.01 7.91
CA THR A 113 16.97 1.40 8.02
C THR A 113 17.84 1.83 6.84
N ALA A 114 18.41 0.88 6.09
CA ALA A 114 19.17 1.15 4.88
C ALA A 114 18.32 1.94 3.87
N GLY A 115 18.78 3.14 3.51
CA GLY A 115 18.13 3.99 2.50
C GLY A 115 16.89 4.77 2.95
N ILE A 116 16.57 4.79 4.25
CA ILE A 116 15.37 5.46 4.79
C ILE A 116 15.31 6.97 4.48
N ASP A 117 16.45 7.63 4.31
CA ASP A 117 16.56 9.06 4.04
C ASP A 117 16.69 9.40 2.54
N VAL A 118 16.87 8.41 1.66
CA VAL A 118 17.09 8.60 0.22
C VAL A 118 15.92 9.34 -0.42
N PHE A 119 14.68 8.93 -0.12
CA PHE A 119 13.49 9.57 -0.68
C PHE A 119 13.35 11.02 -0.22
N ALA A 120 13.69 11.33 1.03
CA ALA A 120 13.65 12.68 1.57
C ALA A 120 14.70 13.59 0.90
N ARG A 121 15.93 13.09 0.73
CA ARG A 121 17.00 13.82 0.01
C ARG A 121 16.64 14.05 -1.45
N PHE A 122 16.16 13.02 -2.14
CA PHE A 122 15.69 13.15 -3.53
C PHE A 122 14.55 14.17 -3.64
N SER A 123 13.58 14.13 -2.72
CA SER A 123 12.47 15.08 -2.67
C SER A 123 12.94 16.52 -2.49
N ALA A 124 13.94 16.74 -1.64
CA ALA A 124 14.55 18.07 -1.45
C ALA A 124 15.28 18.53 -2.72
N TYR A 125 16.06 17.66 -3.35
CA TYR A 125 16.79 17.95 -4.58
C TYR A 125 15.87 18.35 -5.74
N ILE A 126 14.84 17.54 -6.03
CA ILE A 126 13.97 17.77 -7.21
C ILE A 126 13.06 18.97 -7.06
N LYS A 127 12.70 19.32 -5.82
CA LYS A 127 11.86 20.48 -5.48
C LYS A 127 12.66 21.77 -5.28
N ASN A 128 13.99 21.71 -5.26
CA ASN A 128 14.81 22.91 -5.05
C ASN A 128 14.66 23.88 -6.24
N PRO A 129 14.13 25.10 -6.03
CA PRO A 129 14.00 26.09 -7.11
C PRO A 129 15.36 26.63 -7.58
N ARG A 130 16.42 26.54 -6.75
CA ARG A 130 17.78 26.98 -7.07
C ARG A 130 18.66 25.79 -7.44
N LYS A 131 18.61 25.38 -8.70
CA LYS A 131 19.30 24.17 -9.19
C LYS A 131 20.82 24.26 -9.11
N ASP A 132 21.36 25.48 -9.10
CA ASP A 132 22.78 25.81 -8.96
C ASP A 132 23.34 25.48 -7.56
N THR A 133 22.49 25.37 -6.52
CA THR A 133 22.93 25.03 -5.16
C THR A 133 22.77 23.54 -4.84
N ASN A 134 22.49 22.69 -5.83
CA ASN A 134 22.20 21.28 -5.61
C ASN A 134 23.42 20.41 -5.24
N GLU A 135 24.63 20.96 -5.27
CA GLU A 135 25.86 20.26 -4.88
C GLU A 135 25.80 19.68 -3.45
N VAL A 136 25.00 20.29 -2.56
CA VAL A 136 24.80 19.85 -1.18
C VAL A 136 24.05 18.52 -1.08
N TYR A 137 23.21 18.18 -2.08
CA TYR A 137 22.40 16.95 -2.09
C TYR A 137 23.02 15.80 -2.90
N GLY A 138 24.06 16.07 -3.69
CA GLY A 138 24.68 15.12 -4.61
C GLY A 138 25.81 14.27 -4.04
N ARG A 139 26.16 14.43 -2.75
CA ARG A 139 27.19 13.61 -2.09
C ARG A 139 26.53 12.56 -1.20
N THR A 140 26.50 11.32 -1.69
CA THR A 140 26.29 10.10 -0.90
C THR A 140 27.64 9.56 -0.45
#